data_AF-A0A5K7X1S3-F1
#
_entry.id   AF-A0A5K7X1S3-F1
#
_cell.length_a   1.000
_cell.length_b   1.000
_cell.length_c   1.000
_cell.angle_alpha   90.00
_cell.angle_beta   90.00
_cell.angle_gamma   90.00
#
_symmetry.space_group_name_H-M   'P 1'
#
loop_
_entity.id
_entity.type
_entity.pdbx_description
1 polymer ?
#
loop_
_entity_poly.entity_id
_entity_poly.type
_entity_poly.pdbx_seq_one_letter_code
_entity_poly.pdbx_strand_id
1 'polypeptide(L)'
;MACSHLSKNKALSSNRGDAEQLMEAFVESGSYKRLKELEKEGRTLRDRVRCCLSSGESRRYEIGNHLVAKFIPKKIYQYDYPGLNEYLYNLGLLQKLTILTSRNLNKDQKLLDLFEPYHLTPEYYVKPSFNRAGQELTKGERTPEVNVTLHDAAIRISQNRSRLKAVKDEYEKLKDELAQSNQLSVNKNVTYKYGSLSLRRKPLRYRIMHRTNQRIIHALIEFGKPSFDGIDHYLFKGIIKKSEFEAFRTLKDVRLDFVILDLDDEAKMQNYFHRKWTNHLLFLNE
;
A
#
# COMPACT_ATOMS: atom_id res chain seq x y z
N MET A 1 -5.49 11.07 -62.02
CA MET A 1 -4.04 11.28 -61.88
C MET A 1 -3.67 11.04 -60.43
N ALA A 2 -2.68 10.18 -60.23
CA ALA A 2 -2.22 9.70 -58.94
C ALA A 2 -1.45 10.78 -58.15
N CYS A 3 -1.52 10.71 -56.83
CA CYS A 3 -0.35 10.92 -55.98
C CYS A 3 -0.54 10.24 -54.62
N SER A 4 0.10 9.08 -54.55
CA SER A 4 0.42 8.27 -53.39
C SER A 4 1.36 8.99 -52.42
N HIS A 5 1.04 9.03 -51.12
CA HIS A 5 2.05 9.01 -50.05
C HIS A 5 1.43 8.44 -48.75
N LEU A 6 1.18 7.13 -48.76
CA LEU A 6 1.06 6.35 -47.53
C LEU A 6 2.47 6.08 -47.01
N SER A 7 2.96 7.01 -46.18
CA SER A 7 4.21 6.83 -45.44
C SER A 7 4.00 5.75 -44.38
N LYS A 8 4.88 4.75 -44.44
CA LYS A 8 4.95 3.58 -43.58
C LYS A 8 5.07 4.01 -42.12
N ASN A 9 4.08 3.67 -41.30
CA ASN A 9 4.26 3.61 -39.85
C ASN A 9 5.30 2.52 -39.55
N LYS A 10 6.54 2.96 -39.43
CA LYS A 10 7.68 2.18 -38.98
C LYS A 10 7.38 1.78 -37.54
N ALA A 11 6.96 0.53 -37.35
CA ALA A 11 6.84 -0.08 -36.04
C ALA A 11 8.17 0.13 -35.31
N LEU A 12 8.14 0.93 -34.25
CA LEU A 12 9.21 1.01 -33.28
C LEU A 12 9.28 -0.36 -32.59
N SER A 13 10.14 -1.23 -33.12
CA SER A 13 10.56 -2.45 -32.44
C SER A 13 11.41 -2.03 -31.24
N SER A 14 10.77 -1.76 -30.11
CA SER A 14 11.49 -1.74 -28.84
C SER A 14 11.74 -3.20 -28.46
N ASN A 15 13.00 -3.57 -28.22
CA ASN A 15 13.45 -4.84 -27.62
C ASN A 15 12.95 -5.01 -26.16
N ARG A 16 11.65 -4.80 -25.92
CA ARG A 16 10.97 -5.13 -24.67
C ARG A 16 10.36 -6.50 -24.91
N GLY A 17 10.85 -7.52 -24.21
CA GLY A 17 10.32 -8.89 -24.33
C GLY A 17 8.81 -8.89 -24.22
N ASP A 18 8.17 -9.78 -24.99
CA ASP A 18 6.73 -9.95 -24.96
C ASP A 18 6.27 -10.19 -23.52
N ALA A 19 5.17 -9.55 -23.11
CA ALA A 19 4.68 -9.60 -21.72
C ALA A 19 4.43 -11.05 -21.26
N GLU A 20 4.02 -11.89 -22.20
CA GLU A 20 3.89 -13.35 -22.06
C GLU A 20 5.23 -13.97 -21.66
N GLN A 21 6.28 -13.77 -22.47
CA GLN A 21 7.60 -14.36 -22.26
C GLN A 21 8.23 -13.90 -20.94
N LEU A 22 8.11 -12.61 -20.59
CA LEU A 22 8.62 -12.08 -19.33
C LEU A 22 7.98 -12.76 -18.11
N MET A 23 6.65 -12.92 -18.15
CA MET A 23 5.94 -13.58 -17.06
C MET A 23 6.18 -15.09 -17.04
N GLU A 24 6.25 -15.74 -18.20
CA GLU A 24 6.60 -17.16 -18.32
C GLU A 24 7.97 -17.44 -17.72
N ALA A 25 9.00 -16.69 -18.12
CA ALA A 25 10.35 -16.82 -17.58
C ALA A 25 10.39 -16.62 -16.05
N PHE A 26 9.62 -15.66 -15.52
CA PHE A 26 9.55 -15.43 -14.07
C PHE A 26 8.87 -16.59 -13.32
N VAL A 27 7.90 -17.24 -13.93
CA VAL A 27 7.23 -18.43 -13.35
C VAL A 27 8.14 -19.66 -13.47
N GLU A 28 8.74 -19.89 -14.64
CA GLU A 28 9.58 -21.04 -14.94
C GLU A 28 10.90 -21.04 -14.17
N SER A 29 11.47 -19.87 -13.90
CA SER A 29 12.64 -19.73 -13.02
C SER A 29 12.34 -20.11 -11.56
N GLY A 30 11.07 -20.28 -11.19
CA GLY A 30 10.66 -20.55 -9.81
C GLY A 30 10.64 -19.31 -8.92
N SER A 31 10.94 -18.12 -9.44
CA SER A 31 11.00 -16.86 -8.68
C SER A 31 9.64 -16.53 -8.03
N TYR A 32 8.54 -16.74 -8.76
CA TYR A 32 7.20 -16.56 -8.19
C TYR A 32 6.89 -17.56 -7.07
N LYS A 33 7.26 -18.84 -7.25
CA LYS A 33 7.10 -19.88 -6.21
C LYS A 33 7.90 -19.49 -4.96
N ARG A 34 9.16 -19.09 -5.14
CA ARG A 34 10.06 -18.64 -4.07
C ARG A 34 9.51 -17.44 -3.30
N LEU A 35 8.94 -16.46 -4.01
CA LEU A 35 8.26 -15.32 -3.38
C LEU A 35 7.17 -15.80 -2.42
N LYS A 36 6.30 -16.71 -2.87
CA LYS A 36 5.18 -17.23 -2.06
C LYS A 36 5.63 -18.08 -0.89
N GLU A 37 6.69 -18.86 -1.06
CA GLU A 37 7.30 -19.64 0.02
C GLU A 37 7.89 -18.73 1.09
N LEU A 38 8.66 -17.71 0.71
CA LEU A 38 9.25 -16.77 1.66
C LEU A 38 8.17 -15.96 2.39
N GLU A 39 7.10 -15.52 1.70
CA GLU A 39 5.95 -14.86 2.33
C GLU A 39 5.27 -15.75 3.37
N LYS A 40 5.13 -17.05 3.07
CA LYS A 40 4.51 -18.04 3.97
C LYS A 40 5.41 -18.35 5.15
N GLU A 41 6.69 -18.63 4.91
CA GLU A 41 7.70 -18.89 5.94
C GLU A 41 7.79 -17.71 6.91
N GLY A 42 7.87 -16.48 6.41
CA GLY A 42 7.93 -15.27 7.24
C GLY A 42 6.69 -15.09 8.13
N ARG A 43 5.49 -15.46 7.64
CA ARG A 43 4.27 -15.49 8.46
C ARG A 43 4.34 -16.58 9.52
N THR A 44 4.66 -17.81 9.15
CA THR A 44 4.77 -18.95 10.08
C THR A 44 5.80 -18.68 11.19
N LEU A 45 6.98 -18.15 10.87
CA LEU A 45 8.00 -17.80 11.85
C LEU A 45 7.50 -16.72 12.82
N ARG A 46 6.83 -15.67 12.29
CA ARG A 46 6.25 -14.61 13.12
C ARG A 46 5.17 -15.15 14.06
N ASP A 47 4.26 -15.97 13.54
CA ASP A 47 3.18 -16.56 14.33
C ASP A 47 3.73 -17.49 15.41
N ARG A 48 4.77 -18.26 15.12
CA ARG A 48 5.45 -19.10 16.10
C ARG A 48 6.08 -18.28 17.22
N VAL A 49 6.88 -17.25 16.89
CA VAL A 49 7.47 -16.35 17.90
C VAL A 49 6.36 -15.69 18.72
N ARG A 50 5.28 -15.24 18.07
CA ARG A 50 4.12 -14.69 18.76
C ARG A 50 3.55 -15.68 19.77
N CYS A 51 3.28 -16.92 19.36
CA CYS A 51 2.73 -17.95 20.25
C CYS A 51 3.65 -18.23 21.43
N CYS A 52 4.96 -18.35 21.21
CA CYS A 52 5.95 -18.53 22.27
C CYS A 52 5.96 -17.40 23.31
N LEU A 53 5.68 -16.16 22.88
CA LEU A 53 5.74 -14.98 23.74
C LEU A 53 4.37 -14.51 24.25
N SER A 54 3.27 -15.15 23.82
CA SER A 54 1.91 -14.67 24.12
C SER A 54 1.50 -14.84 25.57
N SER A 55 2.13 -15.78 26.29
CA SER A 55 1.90 -16.00 27.73
C SER A 55 2.81 -15.16 28.61
N GLY A 56 3.79 -14.46 28.04
CA GLY A 56 4.71 -13.65 28.82
C GLY A 56 4.12 -12.30 29.21
N GLU A 57 4.57 -11.76 30.35
CA GLU A 57 4.05 -10.50 30.92
C GLU A 57 4.64 -9.24 30.25
N SER A 58 5.79 -9.36 29.60
CA SER A 58 6.45 -8.23 28.93
C SER A 58 5.78 -7.88 27.60
N ARG A 59 5.84 -6.59 27.23
CA ARG A 59 5.43 -6.11 25.90
C ARG A 59 6.59 -6.05 24.91
N ARG A 60 7.82 -6.28 25.36
CA ARG A 60 9.07 -6.21 24.56
C ARG A 60 9.98 -7.37 24.93
N TYR A 61 10.44 -8.10 23.92
CA TYR A 61 11.35 -9.23 24.06
C TYR A 61 12.50 -9.09 23.06
N GLU A 62 13.73 -9.14 23.52
CA GLU A 62 14.87 -9.34 22.63
C GLU A 62 14.97 -10.82 22.31
N ILE A 63 14.85 -11.17 21.04
CA ILE A 63 14.75 -12.57 20.58
C ILE A 63 16.05 -13.07 19.94
N GLY A 64 17.12 -12.28 19.99
CA GLY A 64 18.41 -12.56 19.39
C GLY A 64 18.55 -12.04 17.95
N ASN A 65 19.76 -12.18 17.39
CA ASN A 65 20.11 -11.73 16.03
C ASN A 65 19.71 -10.27 15.75
N HIS A 66 19.93 -9.38 16.72
CA HIS A 66 19.58 -7.95 16.63
C HIS A 66 18.08 -7.67 16.42
N LEU A 67 17.20 -8.62 16.78
CA LEU A 67 15.76 -8.50 16.65
C LEU A 67 15.06 -8.33 17.99
N VAL A 68 14.02 -7.49 17.97
CA VAL A 68 13.09 -7.28 19.08
C VAL A 68 11.67 -7.61 18.64
N ALA A 69 10.97 -8.41 19.44
CA ALA A 69 9.55 -8.69 19.31
C ALA A 69 8.75 -7.80 20.28
N LYS A 70 7.68 -7.18 19.79
CA LYS A 70 6.86 -6.23 20.56
C LYS A 70 5.38 -6.46 20.37
N PHE A 71 4.65 -6.28 21.46
CA PHE A 71 3.19 -6.15 21.48
C PHE A 71 2.82 -4.69 21.65
N ILE A 72 2.32 -4.07 20.58
CA ILE A 72 2.02 -2.63 20.52
C ILE A 72 0.49 -2.45 20.53
N PRO A 73 -0.08 -1.78 21.54
CA PRO A 73 -1.50 -1.48 21.54
C PRO A 73 -1.80 -0.45 20.45
N LYS A 74 -2.70 -0.81 19.53
CA LYS A 74 -3.18 0.03 18.45
C LYS A 74 -4.66 0.34 18.66
N LYS A 75 -4.93 1.62 18.93
CA LYS A 75 -6.29 2.13 19.04
C LYS A 75 -6.97 2.10 17.67
N ILE A 76 -8.14 1.49 17.60
CA ILE A 76 -9.00 1.45 16.43
C ILE A 76 -10.12 2.47 16.65
N TYR A 77 -10.15 3.46 15.79
CA TYR A 77 -11.14 4.53 15.85
C TYR A 77 -12.17 4.38 14.74
N GLN A 78 -13.42 4.66 15.06
CA GLN A 78 -14.43 5.02 14.08
C GLN A 78 -14.46 6.54 13.95
N TYR A 79 -14.31 7.04 12.73
CA TYR A 79 -14.34 8.47 12.44
C TYR A 79 -15.70 8.88 11.89
N ASP A 80 -16.20 10.02 12.35
CA ASP A 80 -17.24 10.79 11.68
C ASP A 80 -16.59 11.62 10.57
N TYR A 81 -16.46 11.02 9.39
CA TYR A 81 -15.83 11.70 8.25
C TYR A 81 -16.63 12.91 7.77
N PRO A 82 -17.97 12.87 7.63
CA PRO A 82 -18.75 14.07 7.29
C PRO A 82 -18.51 15.22 8.26
N GLY A 83 -18.63 15.00 9.57
CA GLY A 83 -18.38 16.06 10.57
C GLY A 83 -16.94 16.59 10.53
N LEU A 84 -15.95 15.70 10.38
CA LEU A 84 -14.56 16.11 10.22
C LEU A 84 -14.35 16.95 8.95
N ASN A 85 -14.99 16.57 7.84
CA ASN A 85 -14.87 17.29 6.57
C ASN A 85 -15.55 18.67 6.65
N GLU A 86 -16.70 18.80 7.32
CA GLU A 86 -17.32 20.11 7.61
C GLU A 86 -16.39 21.00 8.44
N TYR A 87 -15.77 20.44 9.47
CA TYR A 87 -14.77 21.16 10.26
C TYR A 87 -13.59 21.63 9.40
N LEU A 88 -13.05 20.76 8.54
CA LEU A 88 -11.99 21.12 7.61
C LEU A 88 -12.44 22.17 6.57
N TYR A 89 -13.72 22.18 6.19
CA TYR A 89 -14.28 23.20 5.31
C TYR A 89 -14.28 24.57 5.99
N ASN A 90 -14.72 24.63 7.25
CA ASN A 90 -14.74 25.87 8.04
C ASN A 90 -13.33 26.46 8.25
N LEU A 91 -12.30 25.61 8.27
CA LEU A 91 -10.90 26.03 8.31
C LEU A 91 -10.29 26.37 6.94
N GLY A 92 -11.03 26.20 5.84
CA GLY A 92 -10.51 26.39 4.48
C GLY A 92 -9.49 25.33 4.04
N LEU A 93 -9.52 24.15 4.66
CA LEU A 93 -8.57 23.04 4.43
C LEU A 93 -9.16 21.85 3.67
N LEU A 94 -10.50 21.76 3.54
CA LEU A 94 -11.19 20.60 2.95
C LEU A 94 -10.59 20.18 1.60
N GLN A 95 -10.50 21.09 0.64
CA GLN A 95 -10.03 20.79 -0.73
C GLN A 95 -8.55 20.38 -0.77
N LYS A 96 -7.74 20.87 0.18
CA LYS A 96 -6.31 20.55 0.27
C LYS A 96 -6.07 19.19 0.89
N LEU A 97 -6.89 18.82 1.86
CA LEU A 97 -6.69 17.63 2.69
C LEU A 97 -7.54 16.45 2.26
N THR A 98 -8.55 16.65 1.42
CA THR A 98 -9.49 15.59 1.05
C THR A 98 -9.23 15.10 -0.35
N ILE A 99 -9.13 13.78 -0.48
CA ILE A 99 -9.04 13.12 -1.77
C ILE A 99 -10.31 12.31 -1.96
N LEU A 100 -10.88 12.45 -3.15
CA LEU A 100 -12.06 11.72 -3.55
C LEU A 100 -11.69 10.74 -4.66
N THR A 101 -12.26 9.54 -4.62
CA THR A 101 -11.98 8.53 -5.63
C THR A 101 -13.26 8.06 -6.31
N SER A 102 -13.15 7.51 -7.52
CA SER A 102 -14.33 6.99 -8.22
C SER A 102 -15.03 5.85 -7.46
N ARG A 103 -14.33 5.17 -6.54
CA ARG A 103 -14.96 4.20 -5.63
C ARG A 103 -15.87 4.85 -4.59
N ASN A 104 -15.58 6.08 -4.17
CA ASN A 104 -16.43 6.81 -3.22
C ASN A 104 -17.73 7.26 -3.90
N LEU A 105 -17.70 7.51 -5.21
CA LEU A 105 -18.82 8.04 -6.00
C LEU A 105 -19.61 6.98 -6.79
N ASN A 106 -19.20 5.71 -6.74
CA ASN A 106 -19.65 4.69 -7.69
C ASN A 106 -21.16 4.40 -7.70
N LYS A 107 -21.94 4.98 -6.78
CA LYS A 107 -23.39 4.85 -6.70
C LYS A 107 -24.15 6.04 -7.30
N ASP A 108 -23.47 7.12 -7.69
CA ASP A 108 -24.11 8.32 -8.24
C ASP A 108 -23.40 8.79 -9.52
N GLN A 109 -24.01 8.50 -10.66
CA GLN A 109 -23.49 8.89 -11.97
C GLN A 109 -23.38 10.41 -12.13
N LYS A 110 -24.30 11.18 -11.54
CA LYS A 110 -24.27 12.64 -11.64
C LYS A 110 -23.05 13.22 -10.93
N LEU A 111 -22.64 12.60 -9.82
CA LEU A 111 -21.41 12.99 -9.14
C LEU A 111 -20.17 12.59 -9.94
N LEU A 112 -20.17 11.43 -10.61
CA LEU A 112 -19.04 11.08 -11.49
C LEU A 112 -18.88 12.11 -12.61
N ASP A 113 -19.98 12.49 -13.27
CA ASP A 113 -19.97 13.48 -14.35
C ASP A 113 -19.52 14.88 -13.84
N LEU A 114 -19.94 15.25 -12.63
CA LEU A 114 -19.53 16.50 -11.98
C LEU A 114 -18.02 16.56 -11.69
N PHE A 115 -17.41 15.43 -11.34
CA PHE A 115 -16.00 15.34 -10.95
C PHE A 115 -15.07 15.00 -12.13
N GLU A 116 -15.61 14.61 -13.29
CA GLU A 116 -14.83 14.22 -14.46
C GLU A 116 -13.76 15.27 -14.86
N PRO A 117 -14.02 16.60 -14.85
CA PRO A 117 -13.00 17.59 -15.20
C PRO A 117 -11.80 17.66 -14.23
N TYR A 118 -11.91 17.05 -13.04
CA TYR A 118 -10.92 17.14 -11.96
C TYR A 118 -10.14 15.83 -11.76
N HIS A 119 -10.31 14.84 -12.65
CA HIS A 119 -9.60 13.58 -12.52
C HIS A 119 -8.11 13.75 -12.76
N LEU A 120 -7.31 13.10 -11.93
CA LEU A 120 -5.88 12.95 -12.13
C LEU A 120 -5.61 11.87 -13.17
N THR A 121 -4.42 11.90 -13.76
CA THR A 121 -3.96 10.89 -14.73
C THR A 121 -4.28 9.48 -14.22
N PRO A 122 -5.02 8.66 -14.99
CA PRO A 122 -5.37 7.31 -14.56
C PRO A 122 -4.12 6.47 -14.31
N GLU A 123 -4.03 5.89 -13.11
CA GLU A 123 -2.98 4.93 -12.76
C GLU A 123 -3.44 3.50 -13.08
N TYR A 124 -2.50 2.66 -13.53
CA TYR A 124 -2.75 1.26 -13.83
C TYR A 124 -1.83 0.36 -13.01
N TYR A 125 -2.21 -0.91 -12.86
CA TYR A 125 -1.36 -1.94 -12.28
C TYR A 125 -1.57 -3.27 -13.00
N VAL A 126 -0.51 -4.07 -13.09
CA VAL A 126 -0.58 -5.41 -13.68
C VAL A 126 -1.06 -6.40 -12.62
N LYS A 127 -2.08 -7.19 -12.98
CA LYS A 127 -2.63 -8.27 -12.15
C LYS A 127 -2.45 -9.60 -12.89
N PRO A 128 -1.54 -10.48 -12.46
CA PRO A 128 -1.49 -11.85 -12.95
C PRO A 128 -2.63 -12.68 -12.36
N SER A 129 -3.12 -13.63 -13.15
CA SER A 129 -4.08 -14.66 -12.77
C SER A 129 -3.56 -15.99 -13.29
N PHE A 130 -3.50 -17.03 -12.45
CA PHE A 130 -2.92 -18.32 -12.84
C PHE A 130 -4.00 -19.35 -13.18
N ASN A 131 -3.79 -20.06 -14.29
CA ASN A 131 -4.57 -21.26 -14.63
C ASN A 131 -4.12 -22.46 -13.77
N ARG A 132 -4.70 -23.66 -13.97
CA ARG A 132 -4.37 -24.85 -13.18
C ARG A 132 -2.87 -25.19 -13.23
N ALA A 133 -2.24 -25.14 -14.40
CA ALA A 133 -0.81 -25.39 -14.56
C ALA A 133 0.05 -24.36 -13.81
N GLY A 134 -0.29 -23.08 -13.93
CA GLY A 134 0.37 -22.02 -13.18
C GLY A 134 0.18 -22.14 -11.67
N GLN A 135 -0.99 -22.55 -11.21
CA GLN A 135 -1.26 -22.80 -9.79
C GLN A 135 -0.42 -23.95 -9.25
N GLU A 136 -0.23 -25.04 -10.02
CA GLU A 136 0.60 -26.17 -9.63
C GLU A 136 2.08 -25.77 -9.52
N LEU A 137 2.61 -24.99 -10.48
CA LEU A 137 4.00 -24.48 -10.43
C LEU A 137 4.25 -23.45 -9.33
N THR A 138 3.24 -22.64 -9.00
CA THR A 138 3.36 -21.58 -7.98
C THR A 138 2.96 -22.05 -6.59
N LYS A 139 2.49 -23.29 -6.45
CA LYS A 139 2.15 -23.88 -5.16
C LYS A 139 3.43 -24.05 -4.35
N GLY A 140 3.59 -23.19 -3.34
CA GLY A 140 4.69 -23.32 -2.39
C GLY A 140 4.61 -24.67 -1.67
N GLU A 141 5.77 -25.26 -1.40
CA GLU A 141 5.84 -26.50 -0.66
C GLU A 141 5.26 -26.34 0.75
N ARG A 142 4.85 -27.46 1.37
CA ARG A 142 4.51 -27.45 2.79
C ARG A 142 5.80 -27.13 3.52
N THR A 143 5.85 -25.95 4.14
CA THR A 143 6.89 -25.65 5.13
C THR A 143 6.79 -26.72 6.20
N PRO A 144 7.81 -27.54 6.42
CA PRO A 144 7.77 -28.53 7.48
C PRO A 144 7.55 -27.80 8.81
N GLU A 145 6.69 -28.37 9.66
CA GLU A 145 6.54 -27.94 11.05
C GLU A 145 7.83 -28.28 11.79
N VAL A 146 8.84 -27.43 11.66
CA VAL A 146 10.07 -27.59 12.41
C VAL A 146 9.83 -27.03 13.79
N ASN A 147 10.09 -27.82 14.83
CA ASN A 147 10.14 -27.33 16.20
C ASN A 147 11.39 -26.45 16.39
N VAL A 148 11.33 -25.22 15.88
CA VAL A 148 12.39 -24.21 15.94
C VAL A 148 12.37 -23.50 17.29
N THR A 149 13.54 -23.31 17.91
CA THR A 149 13.69 -22.49 19.12
C THR A 149 13.46 -21.00 18.82
N LEU A 150 13.27 -20.15 19.84
CA LEU A 150 13.13 -18.71 19.64
C LEU A 150 14.36 -18.09 18.94
N HIS A 151 15.56 -18.52 19.34
CA HIS A 151 16.81 -18.04 18.77
C HIS A 151 16.96 -18.44 17.29
N ASP A 152 16.69 -19.71 16.97
CA ASP A 152 16.72 -20.18 15.58
C ASP A 152 15.66 -19.49 14.72
N ALA A 153 14.48 -19.19 15.29
CA ALA A 153 13.44 -18.45 14.61
C ALA A 153 13.90 -17.03 14.28
N ALA A 154 14.60 -16.35 15.19
CA ALA A 154 15.15 -15.02 14.95
C ALA A 154 16.16 -15.00 13.79
N ILE A 155 17.09 -15.97 13.76
CA ILE A 155 18.05 -16.13 12.65
C ILE A 155 17.31 -16.31 11.32
N ARG A 156 16.34 -17.22 11.27
CA ARG A 156 15.56 -17.49 10.05
C ARG A 156 14.72 -16.29 9.62
N ILE A 157 14.15 -15.53 10.56
CA ILE A 157 13.41 -14.30 10.26
C ILE A 157 14.32 -13.29 9.55
N SER A 158 15.53 -13.08 10.06
CA SER A 158 16.49 -12.16 9.45
C SER A 158 16.87 -12.59 8.04
N GLN A 159 17.18 -13.87 7.83
CA GLN A 159 17.50 -14.40 6.51
C GLN A 159 16.31 -14.33 5.54
N ASN A 160 15.11 -14.65 6.03
CA ASN A 160 13.87 -14.59 5.26
C ASN A 160 13.58 -13.14 4.83
N ARG A 161 13.76 -12.14 5.70
CA ARG A 161 13.57 -10.71 5.35
C ARG A 161 14.43 -10.29 4.17
N SER A 162 15.74 -10.56 4.21
CA SER A 162 16.67 -10.16 3.15
C SER A 162 16.33 -10.85 1.83
N ARG A 163 16.05 -12.16 1.86
CA ARG A 163 15.67 -12.93 0.66
C ARG A 163 14.33 -12.48 0.10
N LEU A 164 13.34 -12.24 0.97
CA LEU A 164 12.01 -11.80 0.56
C LEU A 164 12.06 -10.40 -0.05
N LYS A 165 12.90 -9.51 0.49
CA LYS A 165 13.13 -8.18 -0.08
C LYS A 165 13.67 -8.27 -1.50
N ALA A 166 14.72 -9.07 -1.73
CA ALA A 166 15.33 -9.22 -3.05
C ALA A 166 14.30 -9.71 -4.10
N VAL A 167 13.59 -10.81 -3.81
CA VAL A 167 12.61 -11.38 -4.75
C VAL A 167 11.39 -10.46 -4.94
N LYS A 168 10.99 -9.70 -3.91
CA LYS A 168 9.94 -8.68 -4.07
C LYS A 168 10.40 -7.54 -4.98
N ASP A 169 11.61 -7.05 -4.80
CA ASP A 169 12.16 -5.96 -5.62
C ASP A 169 12.29 -6.42 -7.09
N GLU A 170 12.67 -7.67 -7.35
CA GLU A 170 12.61 -8.28 -8.69
C GLU A 170 11.19 -8.33 -9.27
N TYR A 171 10.22 -8.75 -8.46
CA TYR A 171 8.83 -8.85 -8.90
C TYR A 171 8.17 -7.48 -9.14
N GLU A 172 8.51 -6.45 -8.35
CA GLU A 172 8.05 -5.08 -8.61
C GLU A 172 8.63 -4.55 -9.93
N LYS A 173 9.93 -4.75 -10.19
CA LYS A 173 10.56 -4.40 -11.48
C LYS A 173 9.87 -5.08 -12.66
N LEU A 174 9.60 -6.38 -12.55
CA LEU A 174 8.85 -7.11 -13.57
C LEU A 174 7.48 -6.48 -13.81
N LYS A 175 6.73 -6.13 -12.75
CA LYS A 175 5.41 -5.49 -12.92
C LYS A 175 5.51 -4.14 -13.62
N ASP A 176 6.54 -3.36 -13.33
CA ASP A 176 6.78 -2.08 -13.99
C ASP A 176 7.11 -2.27 -15.48
N GLU A 177 7.93 -3.26 -15.82
CA GLU A 177 8.23 -3.64 -17.21
C GLU A 177 6.97 -4.12 -17.96
N LEU A 178 6.19 -5.01 -17.33
CA LEU A 178 4.93 -5.51 -17.88
C LEU A 178 3.92 -4.38 -18.11
N ALA A 179 3.83 -3.42 -17.18
CA ALA A 179 2.92 -2.27 -17.30
C ALA A 179 3.28 -1.39 -18.50
N GLN A 180 4.55 -1.37 -18.91
CA GLN A 180 5.06 -0.63 -20.05
C GLN A 180 5.11 -1.47 -21.35
N SER A 181 4.66 -2.72 -21.33
CA SER A 181 4.63 -3.58 -22.52
C SER A 181 3.55 -3.12 -23.50
N ASN A 182 3.89 -3.13 -24.80
CA ASN A 182 2.95 -2.75 -25.85
C ASN A 182 1.73 -3.68 -25.87
N GLN A 183 1.93 -4.99 -25.65
CA GLN A 183 0.85 -5.98 -25.61
C GLN A 183 -0.22 -5.65 -24.57
N LEU A 184 0.17 -5.38 -23.31
CA LEU A 184 -0.79 -5.01 -22.27
C LEU A 184 -1.36 -3.61 -22.45
N SER A 185 -0.62 -2.70 -23.08
CA SER A 185 -1.11 -1.35 -23.39
C SER A 185 -2.28 -1.38 -24.39
N VAL A 186 -2.21 -2.27 -25.39
CA VAL A 186 -3.22 -2.41 -26.47
C VAL A 186 -4.37 -3.32 -26.04
N ASN A 187 -4.06 -4.56 -25.65
CA ASN A 187 -5.10 -5.58 -25.44
C ASN A 187 -5.72 -5.50 -24.04
N LYS A 188 -5.10 -4.79 -23.09
CA LYS A 188 -5.41 -4.73 -21.65
C LYS A 188 -5.38 -6.07 -20.92
N ASN A 189 -5.54 -7.17 -21.62
CA ASN A 189 -5.41 -8.53 -21.13
C ASN A 189 -4.59 -9.34 -22.14
N VAL A 190 -3.70 -10.18 -21.63
CA VAL A 190 -2.82 -11.03 -22.42
C VAL A 190 -2.81 -12.41 -21.78
N THR A 191 -3.04 -13.46 -22.56
CA THR A 191 -3.02 -14.85 -22.08
C THR A 191 -1.66 -15.47 -22.36
N TYR A 192 -1.18 -16.30 -21.44
CA TYR A 192 0.11 -16.97 -21.54
C TYR A 192 0.01 -18.40 -20.99
N LYS A 193 1.08 -19.19 -21.13
CA LYS A 193 1.11 -20.62 -20.78
C LYS A 193 0.56 -20.94 -19.37
N TYR A 194 0.83 -20.07 -18.39
CA TYR A 194 0.45 -20.29 -16.99
C TYR A 194 -0.74 -19.45 -16.51
N GLY A 195 -1.42 -18.72 -17.40
CA GLY A 195 -2.62 -17.97 -17.06
C GLY A 195 -2.84 -16.72 -17.90
N SER A 196 -3.15 -15.61 -17.25
CA SER A 196 -3.37 -14.32 -17.91
C SER A 196 -2.85 -13.13 -17.12
N LEU A 197 -2.43 -12.10 -17.83
CA LEU A 197 -2.03 -10.80 -17.31
C LEU A 197 -3.13 -9.79 -17.64
N SER A 198 -3.62 -9.07 -16.63
CA SER A 198 -4.55 -7.96 -16.83
C SER A 198 -3.93 -6.64 -16.41
N LEU A 199 -3.98 -5.63 -17.27
CA LEU A 199 -3.72 -4.24 -16.91
C LEU A 199 -5.02 -3.63 -16.33
N ARG A 200 -5.05 -3.44 -15.01
CA ARG A 200 -6.22 -2.95 -14.29
C ARG A 200 -6.05 -1.48 -13.95
N ARG A 201 -7.08 -0.68 -14.22
CA ARG A 201 -7.14 0.73 -13.81
C ARG A 201 -7.37 0.81 -12.30
N LYS A 202 -6.57 1.62 -11.60
CA LYS A 202 -6.86 2.01 -10.21
C LYS A 202 -8.09 2.93 -10.20
N PRO A 203 -8.79 3.07 -9.05
CA PRO A 203 -9.84 4.09 -8.92
C PRO A 203 -9.32 5.46 -9.34
N LEU A 204 -10.08 6.19 -10.14
CA LEU A 204 -9.72 7.56 -10.51
C LEU A 204 -9.66 8.39 -9.23
N ARG A 205 -8.64 9.23 -9.12
CA ARG A 205 -8.47 10.15 -8.02
C ARG A 205 -8.81 11.54 -8.54
N TYR A 206 -9.59 12.28 -7.77
CA TYR A 206 -10.00 13.63 -8.12
C TYR A 206 -9.32 14.61 -7.16
N ARG A 207 -8.76 15.69 -7.71
CA ARG A 207 -8.15 16.76 -6.91
C ARG A 207 -8.69 18.10 -7.36
N ILE A 208 -9.26 18.84 -6.42
CA ILE A 208 -9.88 20.13 -6.70
C ILE A 208 -9.03 21.22 -6.07
N MET A 209 -8.48 22.09 -6.91
CA MET A 209 -7.51 23.09 -6.46
C MET A 209 -8.16 24.45 -6.20
N HIS A 210 -8.92 25.02 -7.14
CA HIS A 210 -9.32 26.44 -7.02
C HIS A 210 -10.71 26.85 -7.53
N ARG A 211 -11.60 25.92 -7.94
CA ARG A 211 -12.99 26.24 -8.30
C ARG A 211 -13.93 25.15 -7.82
N THR A 212 -14.72 25.45 -6.79
CA THR A 212 -15.72 24.52 -6.24
C THR A 212 -17.08 25.22 -6.21
N ASN A 213 -18.08 24.61 -6.85
CA ASN A 213 -19.46 24.97 -6.59
C ASN A 213 -19.96 24.25 -5.32
N GLN A 214 -21.13 24.65 -4.81
CA GLN A 214 -21.70 24.08 -3.59
C GLN A 214 -21.91 22.57 -3.67
N ARG A 215 -22.25 22.04 -4.86
CA ARG A 215 -22.43 20.60 -5.06
C ARG A 215 -21.12 19.82 -4.89
N ILE A 216 -20.02 20.36 -5.38
CA ILE A 216 -18.69 19.76 -5.21
C ILE A 216 -18.26 19.79 -3.75
N ILE A 217 -18.50 20.90 -3.04
CA ILE A 217 -18.20 21.03 -1.60
C ILE A 217 -18.98 19.98 -0.82
N HIS A 218 -20.28 19.89 -1.07
CA HIS A 218 -21.15 18.89 -0.43
C HIS A 218 -20.67 17.46 -0.69
N ALA A 219 -20.31 17.14 -1.93
CA ALA A 219 -19.79 15.82 -2.27
C ALA A 219 -18.44 15.51 -1.60
N LEU A 220 -17.57 16.51 -1.44
CA LEU A 220 -16.32 16.35 -0.68
C LEU A 220 -16.60 16.11 0.81
N ILE A 221 -17.59 16.79 1.38
CA ILE A 221 -17.99 16.59 2.79
C ILE A 221 -18.52 15.18 3.01
N GLU A 222 -19.49 14.75 2.19
CA GLU A 222 -20.17 13.46 2.37
C GLU A 222 -19.29 12.26 2.03
N PHE A 223 -18.52 12.33 0.94
CA PHE A 223 -17.86 11.14 0.36
C PHE A 223 -16.33 11.20 0.38
N GLY A 224 -15.77 12.36 0.70
CA GLY A 224 -14.33 12.58 0.72
C GLY A 224 -13.65 11.86 1.88
N LYS A 225 -12.45 11.34 1.63
CA LYS A 225 -11.59 10.82 2.69
C LYS A 225 -10.46 11.82 2.96
N PRO A 226 -10.36 12.35 4.19
CA PRO A 226 -9.27 13.25 4.53
C PRO A 226 -7.94 12.49 4.64
N SER A 227 -6.87 13.18 4.28
CA SER A 227 -5.49 12.73 4.42
C SER A 227 -5.04 12.95 5.86
N PHE A 228 -4.88 11.87 6.61
CA PHE A 228 -4.38 11.95 7.99
C PHE A 228 -2.95 12.48 8.07
N ASP A 229 -2.08 12.17 7.10
CA ASP A 229 -0.73 12.74 7.05
C ASP A 229 -0.79 14.27 6.87
N GLY A 230 -1.75 14.74 6.06
CA GLY A 230 -2.00 16.16 5.89
C GLY A 230 -2.57 16.80 7.16
N ILE A 231 -3.54 16.15 7.82
CA ILE A 231 -4.08 16.62 9.10
C ILE A 231 -2.97 16.70 10.16
N ASP A 232 -2.12 15.67 10.27
CA ASP A 232 -0.98 15.64 11.20
C ASP A 232 -0.02 16.83 10.99
N HIS A 233 0.20 17.23 9.74
CA HIS A 233 0.98 18.42 9.42
C HIS A 233 0.33 19.72 9.93
N TYR A 234 -1.00 19.87 9.80
CA TYR A 234 -1.70 21.05 10.30
C TYR A 234 -1.94 21.03 11.82
N LEU A 235 -2.04 19.84 12.43
CA LEU A 235 -1.97 19.64 13.89
C LEU A 235 -0.61 20.12 14.42
N PHE A 236 0.49 19.71 13.78
CA PHE A 236 1.84 20.12 14.16
C PHE A 236 2.04 21.64 14.06
N LYS A 237 1.42 22.29 13.06
CA LYS A 237 1.43 23.74 12.91
C LYS A 237 0.52 24.49 13.88
N GLY A 238 -0.23 23.80 14.74
CA GLY A 238 -1.21 24.41 15.65
C GLY A 238 -2.46 24.97 14.98
N ILE A 239 -2.64 24.75 13.66
CA ILE A 239 -3.81 25.25 12.91
C ILE A 239 -5.05 24.41 13.23
N ILE A 240 -4.88 23.09 13.34
CA ILE A 240 -5.92 22.19 13.84
C ILE A 240 -5.59 21.94 15.31
N LYS A 241 -6.53 22.17 16.23
CA LYS A 241 -6.32 21.76 17.62
C LYS A 241 -6.55 20.26 17.75
N LYS A 242 -5.72 19.62 18.56
CA LYS A 242 -5.83 18.18 18.83
C LYS A 242 -7.19 17.82 19.44
N SER A 243 -7.66 18.58 20.44
CA SER A 243 -8.94 18.33 21.10
C SER A 243 -10.12 18.39 20.11
N GLU A 244 -10.11 19.36 19.20
CA GLU A 244 -11.13 19.54 18.16
C GLU A 244 -11.11 18.36 17.17
N PHE A 245 -9.93 17.97 16.68
CA PHE A 245 -9.80 16.80 15.80
C PHE A 245 -10.26 15.50 16.47
N GLU A 246 -9.92 15.32 17.75
CA GLU A 246 -10.27 14.14 18.52
C GLU A 246 -11.77 14.01 18.81
N ALA A 247 -12.55 15.09 18.68
CA ALA A 247 -14.01 15.04 18.81
C ALA A 247 -14.69 14.24 17.70
N PHE A 248 -14.08 14.15 16.50
CA PHE A 248 -14.63 13.43 15.35
C PHE A 248 -14.30 11.95 15.32
N ARG A 249 -13.77 11.40 16.42
CA ARG A 249 -13.42 9.97 16.50
C ARG A 249 -13.91 9.34 17.79
N THR A 250 -14.44 8.14 17.66
CA THR A 250 -14.82 7.31 18.80
C THR A 250 -13.87 6.12 18.88
N LEU A 251 -13.27 5.89 20.04
CA LEU A 251 -12.48 4.67 20.27
C LEU A 251 -13.43 3.46 20.26
N LYS A 252 -13.22 2.52 19.35
CA LYS A 252 -14.02 1.30 19.24
C LYS A 252 -13.35 0.10 19.87
N ASP A 253 -12.04 0.00 19.71
CA ASP A 253 -11.29 -1.14 20.17
C ASP A 253 -9.81 -0.76 20.37
N VAL A 254 -9.09 -1.57 21.15
CA VAL A 254 -7.64 -1.51 21.28
C VAL A 254 -7.09 -2.88 20.91
N ARG A 255 -6.66 -3.03 19.66
CA ARG A 255 -6.06 -4.27 19.19
C ARG A 255 -4.58 -4.30 19.54
N LEU A 256 -4.09 -5.45 19.98
CA LEU A 256 -2.66 -5.66 20.21
C LEU A 256 -1.99 -6.14 18.92
N ASP A 257 -1.20 -5.26 18.29
CA ASP A 257 -0.41 -5.60 17.11
C ASP A 257 0.91 -6.24 17.55
N PHE A 258 1.25 -7.39 16.96
CA PHE A 258 2.53 -8.05 17.16
C PHE A 258 3.49 -7.70 16.03
N VAL A 259 4.64 -7.12 16.37
CA VAL A 259 5.68 -6.73 15.42
C VAL A 259 7.03 -7.31 15.83
N ILE A 260 7.86 -7.60 14.85
CA ILE A 260 9.27 -7.92 15.06
C ILE A 260 10.04 -6.85 14.29
N LEU A 261 11.03 -6.23 14.92
CA LEU A 261 11.82 -5.13 14.35
C LEU A 261 13.30 -5.43 14.56
N ASP A 262 14.15 -4.86 13.72
CA ASP A 262 15.57 -4.74 14.03
C ASP A 262 15.74 -3.71 15.17
N LEU A 263 16.70 -3.93 16.07
CA LEU A 263 16.93 -3.04 17.22
C LEU A 263 17.23 -1.60 16.77
N ASP A 264 17.94 -1.43 15.65
CA ASP A 264 18.21 -0.10 15.08
C ASP A 264 16.93 0.59 14.62
N ASP A 265 15.98 -0.17 14.06
CA ASP A 265 14.71 0.39 13.61
C ASP A 265 13.80 0.72 14.79
N GLU A 266 13.85 -0.06 15.87
CA GLU A 266 13.21 0.31 17.14
C GLU A 266 13.78 1.63 17.68
N ALA A 267 15.11 1.78 17.69
CA ALA A 267 15.77 2.99 18.17
C ALA A 267 15.42 4.22 17.31
N LYS A 268 15.39 4.07 15.97
CA LYS A 268 14.93 5.13 15.05
C LYS A 268 13.49 5.53 15.32
N MET A 269 12.60 4.56 15.54
CA MET A 269 11.20 4.85 15.87
C MET A 269 11.10 5.65 17.17
N GLN A 270 11.80 5.24 18.23
CA GLN A 270 11.81 5.96 19.51
C GLN A 270 12.36 7.38 19.37
N ASN A 271 13.44 7.55 18.61
CA ASN A 271 14.07 8.85 18.36
C ASN A 271 13.19 9.78 17.52
N TYR A 272 12.46 9.25 16.52
CA TYR A 272 11.50 10.03 15.75
C TYR A 272 10.37 10.58 16.66
N PHE A 273 9.83 9.75 17.56
CA PHE A 273 8.83 10.21 18.52
C PHE A 273 9.38 11.22 19.52
N HIS A 274 10.62 11.03 20.00
CA HIS A 274 11.27 11.99 20.89
C HIS A 274 11.47 13.34 20.20
N ARG A 275 12.04 13.39 18.99
CA ARG A 275 12.25 14.64 18.24
C ARG A 275 10.93 15.34 17.89
N LYS A 276 9.88 14.58 17.57
CA LYS A 276 8.53 15.14 17.34
C LYS A 276 7.94 15.76 18.62
N TRP A 277 8.27 15.23 19.79
CA TRP A 277 7.83 15.73 21.10
C TRP A 277 8.67 16.90 21.62
N THR A 278 10.01 16.86 21.54
CA THR A 278 10.87 17.96 22.01
C THR A 278 10.68 19.23 21.20
N ASN A 279 10.49 19.12 19.89
CA ASN A 279 10.14 20.29 19.07
C ASN A 279 8.78 20.87 19.46
N HIS A 280 7.81 20.07 19.92
CA HIS A 280 6.52 20.58 20.41
C HIS A 280 6.66 21.37 21.72
N LEU A 281 7.58 20.99 22.62
CA LEU A 281 7.79 21.68 23.89
C LEU A 281 8.56 23.00 23.74
N LEU A 282 9.47 23.10 22.75
CA LEU A 282 10.19 24.34 22.47
C LEU A 282 9.28 25.43 21.88
N PHE A 283 8.25 25.05 21.11
CA PHE A 283 7.27 25.99 20.54
C PHE A 283 6.16 26.45 21.52
N LEU A 284 6.10 25.91 22.74
CA LEU A 284 5.17 26.36 23.78
C LEU A 284 5.82 27.30 24.80
N ASN A 285 7.13 27.55 24.68
CA ASN A 285 7.91 28.41 25.55
C ASN A 285 8.46 29.67 24.82
N GLU A 286 7.96 29.95 23.62
CA GLU A 286 8.11 31.23 22.88
C GLU A 286 6.73 31.84 22.66
#